data_AF-A0A412IZW5-F1
#
_entry.id   AF-A0A412IZW5-F1
#
_cell.length_a   1.000
_cell.length_b   1.000
_cell.length_c   1.000
_cell.angle_alpha   90.00
_cell.angle_beta   90.00
_cell.angle_gamma   90.00
#
_symmetry.space_group_name_H-M   'P 1'
#
loop_
_entity.id
_entity.type
_entity.pdbx_description
1 polymer ?
#
loop_
_entity_poly.entity_id
_entity_poly.type
_entity_poly.pdbx_seq_one_letter_code
_entity_poly.pdbx_strand_id
1 'polypeptide(L)'
;MAKRDKIIEIKEKYKEKEKRISITLESLENEVQNLVPAEDIEELERNLTIPKKQISALVNKIGDLRNEIQLAESKLLKYEHQLHIVTEYEKIKKNNESQLKLHTCPSCGYTFDEELYEIVRSNYNVQNEDYMCEQIQLFINSISFELKEYKEKYVNAMNELKAQEKVYNETQDCYEVYVRQRGLESAINNLNVQLRGFINQQDQCEKEIKEIKKTLRKLPNKLDNKNQA
;
A
#
# COMPACT_ATOMS: atom_id res chain seq x y z
N MET A 1 -11.80 -36.00 59.43
CA MET A 1 -10.61 -36.14 58.56
C MET A 1 -10.96 -35.86 57.11
N ALA A 2 -11.93 -36.56 56.50
CA ALA A 2 -12.31 -36.39 55.08
C ALA A 2 -12.51 -34.95 54.55
N LYS A 3 -13.09 -34.01 55.32
CA LYS A 3 -13.21 -32.60 54.89
C LYS A 3 -11.87 -31.87 54.77
N ARG A 4 -10.93 -32.16 55.68
CA ARG A 4 -9.57 -31.58 55.66
C ARG A 4 -8.81 -32.08 54.43
N ASP A 5 -8.92 -33.37 54.13
CA ASP A 5 -8.20 -34.00 53.02
C ASP A 5 -8.70 -33.44 51.67
N LYS A 6 -10.02 -33.20 51.53
CA LYS A 6 -10.60 -32.49 50.38
C LYS A 6 -10.06 -31.06 50.20
N ILE A 7 -9.92 -30.29 51.28
CA ILE A 7 -9.40 -28.91 51.19
C ILE A 7 -7.90 -28.91 50.82
N ILE A 8 -7.14 -29.91 51.28
CA ILE A 8 -5.73 -30.09 50.89
C ILE A 8 -5.63 -30.38 49.38
N GLU A 9 -6.46 -31.28 48.87
CA GLU A 9 -6.50 -31.61 47.43
C GLU A 9 -6.89 -30.39 46.57
N ILE A 10 -7.83 -29.57 47.04
CA ILE A 10 -8.21 -28.31 46.38
C ILE A 10 -7.05 -27.31 46.39
N LYS A 11 -6.34 -27.18 47.52
CA LYS A 11 -5.16 -26.32 47.64
C LYS A 11 -4.05 -26.75 46.68
N GLU A 12 -3.79 -28.04 46.53
CA GLU A 12 -2.80 -28.55 45.56
C GLU A 12 -3.18 -28.22 44.12
N LYS A 13 -4.47 -28.33 43.75
CA LYS A 13 -4.95 -27.91 42.43
C LYS A 13 -4.74 -26.42 42.18
N TYR A 14 -4.96 -25.57 43.18
CA TYR A 14 -4.67 -24.13 43.04
C TYR A 14 -3.17 -23.84 42.91
N LYS A 15 -2.32 -24.60 43.60
CA LYS A 15 -0.86 -24.48 43.51
C LYS A 15 -0.32 -24.92 42.16
N GLU A 16 -0.92 -25.94 41.55
CA GLU A 16 -0.57 -26.36 40.19
C GLU A 16 -0.97 -25.30 39.16
N LYS A 17 -2.17 -24.71 39.30
CA LYS A 17 -2.64 -23.61 38.43
C LYS A 17 -1.78 -22.35 38.56
N GLU A 18 -1.39 -21.98 39.78
CA GLU A 18 -0.46 -20.88 40.05
C GLU A 18 0.86 -21.08 39.28
N LYS A 19 1.51 -22.24 39.44
CA LYS A 19 2.75 -22.55 38.73
C LYS A 19 2.64 -22.44 37.22
N ARG A 20 1.54 -22.96 36.65
CA ARG A 20 1.30 -22.85 35.20
C ARG A 20 1.21 -21.39 34.76
N ILE A 21 0.44 -20.57 35.48
CA ILE A 21 0.29 -19.15 35.16
C ILE A 21 1.61 -18.40 35.32
N SER A 22 2.41 -18.69 36.36
CA SER A 22 3.74 -18.08 36.53
C SER A 22 4.69 -18.36 35.36
N ILE A 23 4.76 -19.62 34.89
CA ILE A 23 5.59 -19.99 33.72
C ILE A 23 5.11 -19.25 32.45
N THR A 24 3.78 -19.12 32.31
CA THR A 24 3.18 -18.43 31.17
C THR A 24 3.48 -16.92 31.22
N LEU A 25 3.39 -16.31 32.40
CA LEU A 25 3.76 -14.91 32.63
C LEU A 25 5.22 -14.64 32.30
N GLU A 26 6.14 -15.47 32.79
CA GLU A 26 7.58 -15.33 32.52
C GLU A 26 7.89 -15.43 31.02
N SER A 27 7.19 -16.32 30.30
CA SER A 27 7.31 -16.42 28.84
C SER A 27 6.81 -15.17 28.12
N LEU A 28 5.66 -14.62 28.54
CA LEU A 28 5.07 -13.43 27.94
C LEU A 28 5.86 -12.15 28.27
N GLU A 29 6.39 -12.03 29.48
CA GLU A 29 7.23 -10.89 29.89
C GLU A 29 8.54 -10.86 29.10
N ASN A 30 9.15 -12.02 28.85
CA ASN A 30 10.32 -12.12 27.96
C ASN A 30 9.98 -11.72 26.52
N GLU A 31 8.78 -12.08 26.03
CA GLU A 31 8.34 -11.67 24.69
C GLU A 31 8.15 -10.16 24.58
N VAL A 32 7.56 -9.53 25.60
CA VAL A 32 7.38 -8.06 25.67
C VAL A 32 8.73 -7.33 25.74
N GLN A 33 9.70 -7.82 26.52
CA GLN A 33 11.02 -7.20 26.61
C GLN A 33 11.80 -7.20 25.29
N ASN A 34 11.49 -8.11 24.38
CA ASN A 34 12.10 -8.16 23.05
C ASN A 34 11.46 -7.19 22.05
N LEU A 35 10.36 -6.52 22.40
CA LEU A 35 9.70 -5.52 21.58
C LEU A 35 10.21 -4.12 21.96
N VAL A 36 10.47 -3.26 20.96
CA VAL A 36 10.83 -1.86 21.18
C VAL A 36 9.58 -1.09 21.64
N PRO A 37 9.62 -0.29 22.72
CA PRO A 37 8.46 0.45 23.20
C PRO A 37 7.98 1.46 22.14
N ALA A 38 6.67 1.48 21.87
CA ALA A 38 6.05 2.50 21.02
C ALA A 38 5.44 3.63 21.87
N GLU A 39 5.54 4.87 21.39
CA GLU A 39 5.42 6.09 22.21
C GLU A 39 3.98 6.61 22.44
N ASP A 40 3.05 6.55 21.47
CA ASP A 40 1.61 6.87 21.66
C ASP A 40 0.72 6.46 20.44
N ILE A 41 -0.53 6.01 20.69
CA ILE A 41 -1.49 5.51 19.67
C ILE A 41 -2.01 6.62 18.78
N GLU A 42 -2.52 7.68 19.41
CA GLU A 42 -3.24 8.70 18.67
C GLU A 42 -2.28 9.46 17.74
N GLU A 43 -1.01 9.56 18.14
CA GLU A 43 0.05 10.09 17.31
C GLU A 43 0.40 9.14 16.17
N LEU A 44 0.56 7.82 16.42
CA LEU A 44 0.80 6.81 15.38
C LEU A 44 -0.33 6.75 14.34
N GLU A 45 -1.60 6.75 14.75
CA GLU A 45 -2.74 6.71 13.83
C GLU A 45 -2.87 8.00 13.01
N ARG A 46 -2.62 9.17 13.62
CA ARG A 46 -2.52 10.44 12.89
C ARG A 46 -1.39 10.42 11.88
N ASN A 47 -0.23 9.89 12.29
CA ASN A 47 0.96 9.77 11.46
C ASN A 47 0.80 8.77 10.32
N LEU A 48 -0.10 7.78 10.41
CA LEU A 48 -0.43 6.87 9.30
C LEU A 48 -1.47 7.47 8.33
N THR A 49 -2.37 8.31 8.84
CA THR A 49 -3.43 8.91 8.01
C THR A 49 -2.88 9.92 7.00
N ILE A 50 -1.82 10.65 7.38
CA ILE A 50 -1.20 11.69 6.54
C ILE A 50 -0.52 11.06 5.30
N PRO A 51 0.41 10.08 5.43
CA PRO A 51 1.03 9.40 4.29
C PRO A 51 0.02 8.72 3.38
N LYS A 52 -1.04 8.10 3.93
CA LYS A 52 -2.10 7.49 3.11
C LYS A 52 -2.76 8.48 2.17
N LYS A 53 -3.02 9.71 2.65
CA LYS A 53 -3.55 10.80 1.81
C LYS A 53 -2.52 11.28 0.78
N GLN A 54 -1.25 11.38 1.16
CA GLN A 54 -0.17 11.79 0.26
C GLN A 54 0.05 10.78 -0.87
N ILE A 55 0.10 9.48 -0.55
CA ILE A 55 0.17 8.37 -1.52
C ILE A 55 -1.04 8.43 -2.46
N SER A 56 -2.26 8.61 -1.94
CA SER A 56 -3.45 8.72 -2.78
C SER A 56 -3.37 9.92 -3.75
N ALA A 57 -2.88 11.06 -3.29
CA ALA A 57 -2.70 12.23 -4.15
C ALA A 57 -1.64 11.99 -5.24
N LEU A 58 -0.53 11.31 -4.91
CA LEU A 58 0.50 10.93 -5.89
C LEU A 58 -0.03 9.95 -6.92
N VAL A 59 -0.78 8.93 -6.51
CA VAL A 59 -1.40 7.96 -7.42
C VAL A 59 -2.33 8.65 -8.42
N ASN A 60 -3.16 9.59 -7.94
CA ASN A 60 -4.03 10.38 -8.82
C ASN A 60 -3.21 11.21 -9.81
N LYS A 61 -2.18 11.93 -9.34
CA LYS A 61 -1.28 12.72 -10.19
C LYS A 61 -0.57 11.87 -11.25
N ILE A 62 -0.13 10.67 -10.89
CA ILE A 62 0.48 9.69 -11.81
C ILE A 62 -0.55 9.23 -12.85
N GLY A 63 -1.80 8.99 -12.42
CA GLY A 63 -2.92 8.69 -13.32
C GLY A 63 -3.18 9.79 -14.34
N ASP A 64 -3.22 11.05 -13.89
CA ASP A 64 -3.41 12.21 -14.76
C ASP A 64 -2.25 12.35 -15.76
N LEU A 65 -1.00 12.23 -15.28
CA LEU A 65 0.19 12.25 -16.14
C LEU A 65 0.18 11.13 -17.18
N ARG A 66 -0.29 9.94 -16.82
CA ARG A 66 -0.44 8.82 -17.76
C ARG A 66 -1.44 9.14 -18.85
N ASN A 67 -2.57 9.76 -18.51
CA ASN A 67 -3.58 10.18 -19.47
C ASN A 67 -3.00 11.23 -20.44
N GLU A 68 -2.27 12.22 -19.92
CA GLU A 68 -1.61 13.24 -20.75
C GLU A 68 -0.58 12.61 -21.71
N ILE A 69 0.22 11.65 -21.23
CA ILE A 69 1.17 10.90 -22.09
C ILE A 69 0.41 10.17 -23.21
N GLN A 70 -0.68 9.46 -22.88
CA GLN A 70 -1.46 8.73 -23.88
C GLN A 70 -2.11 9.66 -24.92
N LEU A 71 -2.60 10.83 -24.48
CA LEU A 71 -3.16 11.83 -25.37
C LEU A 71 -2.08 12.41 -26.30
N ALA A 72 -0.90 12.73 -25.76
CA ALA A 72 0.24 13.22 -26.53
C ALA A 72 0.73 12.17 -27.55
N GLU A 73 0.87 10.89 -27.14
CA GLU A 73 1.24 9.78 -28.01
C GLU A 73 0.24 9.58 -29.15
N SER A 74 -1.06 9.66 -28.83
CA SER A 74 -2.13 9.54 -29.83
C SER A 74 -2.11 10.70 -30.84
N LYS A 75 -1.82 11.92 -30.39
CA LYS A 75 -1.67 13.08 -31.28
C LYS A 75 -0.42 12.96 -32.15
N LEU A 76 0.71 12.55 -31.57
CA LEU A 76 1.96 12.33 -32.29
C LEU A 76 1.76 11.36 -33.45
N LEU A 77 1.16 10.19 -33.17
CA LEU A 77 0.89 9.15 -34.18
C LEU A 77 0.02 9.69 -35.33
N LYS A 78 -0.97 10.54 -35.02
CA LYS A 78 -1.81 11.18 -36.05
C LYS A 78 -0.98 12.09 -36.96
N TYR A 79 -0.12 12.93 -36.40
CA TYR A 79 0.71 13.84 -37.20
C TYR A 79 1.77 13.10 -38.01
N GLU A 80 2.41 12.08 -37.43
CA GLU A 80 3.34 11.20 -38.16
C GLU A 80 2.64 10.51 -39.34
N HIS A 81 1.41 10.03 -39.14
CA HIS A 81 0.63 9.44 -40.22
C HIS A 81 0.24 10.46 -41.30
N GLN A 82 -0.16 11.68 -40.91
CA GLN A 82 -0.45 12.76 -41.85
C GLN A 82 0.78 13.12 -42.69
N LEU A 83 1.95 13.26 -42.06
CA LEU A 83 3.21 13.51 -42.76
C LEU A 83 3.53 12.37 -43.73
N HIS A 84 3.32 11.12 -43.32
CA HIS A 84 3.54 9.97 -44.19
C HIS A 84 2.63 10.00 -45.43
N ILE A 85 1.35 10.33 -45.29
CA ILE A 85 0.42 10.44 -46.43
C ILE A 85 0.88 11.52 -47.41
N VAL A 86 1.23 12.71 -46.91
CA VAL A 86 1.64 13.84 -47.76
C VAL A 86 2.94 13.50 -48.51
N THR A 87 3.92 12.94 -47.81
CA THR A 87 5.21 12.56 -48.41
C THR A 87 5.10 11.40 -49.41
N GLU A 88 4.23 10.41 -49.20
CA GLU A 88 3.97 9.34 -50.18
C GLU A 88 3.25 9.88 -51.41
N TYR A 89 2.30 10.80 -51.24
CA TYR A 89 1.62 11.46 -52.36
C TYR A 89 2.61 12.24 -53.23
N GLU A 90 3.54 12.98 -52.63
CA GLU A 90 4.63 13.67 -53.35
C GLU A 90 5.50 12.70 -54.16
N LYS A 91 5.85 11.54 -53.61
CA LYS A 91 6.66 10.52 -54.31
C LYS A 91 5.91 9.95 -55.52
N ILE A 92 4.61 9.67 -55.39
CA ILE A 92 3.78 9.16 -56.48
C ILE A 92 3.64 10.22 -57.59
N LYS A 93 3.47 11.49 -57.21
CA LYS A 93 3.36 12.63 -58.14
C LYS A 93 4.64 12.80 -58.96
N LYS A 94 5.82 12.82 -58.33
CA LYS A 94 7.14 12.90 -59.00
C LYS A 94 7.37 11.76 -60.00
N ASN A 95 6.80 10.58 -59.77
CA ASN A 95 6.93 9.44 -60.70
C ASN A 95 6.03 9.54 -61.95
N ASN A 96 5.02 10.42 -61.96
CA ASN A 96 4.00 10.52 -63.02
C ASN A 96 4.15 11.73 -63.95
N GLU A 97 5.17 12.59 -63.78
CA GLU A 97 5.38 13.83 -64.55
C GLU A 97 5.81 13.62 -66.03
N SER A 98 5.81 12.39 -66.54
CA SER A 98 6.44 12.02 -67.83
C SER A 98 5.50 11.93 -69.04
N GLN A 99 4.28 12.48 -69.04
CA GLN A 99 3.39 12.42 -70.23
C GLN A 99 2.74 13.76 -70.58
N LEU A 100 3.50 14.62 -71.25
CA LEU A 100 2.99 15.81 -71.94
C LEU A 100 2.12 15.41 -73.14
N LYS A 101 0.85 15.84 -73.15
CA LYS A 101 -0.03 15.77 -74.33
C LYS A 101 -0.61 17.15 -74.60
N LEU A 102 -0.14 17.82 -75.66
CA LEU A 102 -0.73 19.07 -76.12
C LEU A 102 -2.24 18.91 -76.39
N HIS A 103 -3.06 19.67 -75.67
CA HIS A 103 -4.49 19.75 -75.90
C HIS A 103 -4.85 21.03 -76.66
N THR A 104 -5.28 20.87 -77.92
CA THR A 104 -5.82 21.95 -78.75
C THR A 104 -7.34 21.88 -78.81
N CYS A 105 -8.01 23.02 -78.62
CA CYS A 105 -9.46 23.11 -78.70
C CYS A 105 -9.95 22.95 -80.16
N PRO A 106 -10.75 21.92 -80.48
CA PRO A 106 -11.21 21.68 -81.84
C PRO A 106 -12.14 22.76 -82.40
N SER A 107 -12.76 23.58 -81.54
CA SER A 107 -13.76 24.57 -81.97
C SER A 107 -13.22 25.97 -82.21
N CYS A 108 -12.10 26.36 -81.59
CA CYS A 108 -11.53 27.71 -81.76
C CYS A 108 -10.02 27.72 -82.04
N GLY A 109 -9.37 26.56 -82.10
CA GLY A 109 -7.93 26.46 -82.38
C GLY A 109 -7.03 26.98 -81.25
N TYR A 110 -7.59 27.35 -80.10
CA TYR A 110 -6.82 27.75 -78.93
C TYR A 110 -5.97 26.56 -78.44
N THR A 111 -4.65 26.76 -78.48
CA THR A 111 -3.66 25.92 -77.81
C THR A 111 -3.65 26.30 -76.34
N PHE A 112 -4.05 25.39 -75.46
CA PHE A 112 -3.88 25.62 -74.03
C PHE A 112 -2.38 25.69 -73.74
N ASP A 113 -1.92 26.83 -73.21
CA ASP A 113 -0.51 27.03 -72.89
C ASP A 113 -0.21 26.32 -71.57
N GLU A 114 -0.07 25.00 -71.70
CA GLU A 114 0.06 24.04 -70.61
C GLU A 114 1.31 24.34 -69.78
N GLU A 115 2.36 24.90 -70.39
CA GLU A 115 3.56 25.41 -69.70
C GLU A 115 3.22 26.53 -68.71
N LEU A 116 2.42 27.54 -69.12
CA LEU A 116 2.07 28.65 -68.23
C LEU A 116 1.18 28.17 -67.08
N TYR A 117 0.25 27.26 -67.37
CA TYR A 117 -0.62 26.65 -66.35
C TYR A 117 0.16 25.74 -65.40
N GLU A 118 1.10 24.93 -65.88
CA GLU A 118 1.99 24.10 -65.07
C GLU A 118 2.96 24.95 -64.23
N ILE A 119 3.50 26.05 -64.76
CA ILE A 119 4.33 27.00 -63.99
C ILE A 119 3.52 27.63 -62.86
N VAL A 120 2.29 28.09 -63.12
CA VAL A 120 1.45 28.69 -62.07
C VAL A 120 1.02 27.63 -61.05
N ARG A 121 0.65 26.43 -61.51
CA ARG A 121 0.22 25.32 -60.65
C ARG A 121 1.36 24.72 -59.83
N SER A 122 2.56 24.57 -60.40
CA SER A 122 3.76 24.10 -59.69
C SER A 122 4.17 25.10 -58.63
N ASN A 123 4.22 26.40 -58.94
CA ASN A 123 4.57 27.42 -57.96
C ASN A 123 3.56 27.52 -56.81
N TYR A 124 2.25 27.42 -57.09
CA TYR A 124 1.22 27.48 -56.05
C TYR A 124 1.06 26.17 -55.25
N ASN A 125 1.25 24.99 -55.84
CA ASN A 125 1.10 23.72 -55.12
C ASN A 125 2.37 23.32 -54.34
N VAL A 126 3.57 23.52 -54.90
CA VAL A 126 4.83 23.09 -54.25
C VAL A 126 5.09 23.93 -52.99
N GLN A 127 4.89 25.25 -53.06
CA GLN A 127 5.03 26.12 -51.88
C GLN A 127 4.01 25.80 -50.78
N ASN A 128 2.87 25.23 -51.12
CA ASN A 128 1.82 24.90 -50.16
C ASN A 128 2.00 23.50 -49.56
N GLU A 129 2.49 22.53 -50.34
CA GLU A 129 2.80 21.16 -49.89
C GLU A 129 4.03 21.14 -48.96
N ASP A 130 5.13 21.78 -49.36
CA ASP A 130 6.35 21.88 -48.53
C ASP A 130 6.05 22.60 -47.20
N TYR A 131 5.29 23.71 -47.27
CA TYR A 131 4.85 24.43 -46.08
C TYR A 131 4.00 23.56 -45.15
N MET A 132 3.10 22.74 -45.68
CA MET A 132 2.29 21.82 -44.87
C MET A 132 3.14 20.74 -44.20
N CYS A 133 4.12 20.18 -44.91
CA CYS A 133 5.09 19.25 -44.35
C CYS A 133 5.90 19.88 -43.21
N GLU A 134 6.40 21.11 -43.40
CA GLU A 134 7.11 21.87 -42.36
C GLU A 134 6.22 22.13 -41.14
N GLN A 135 4.96 22.52 -41.33
CA GLN A 135 4.01 22.73 -40.23
C GLN A 135 3.72 21.44 -39.45
N ILE A 136 3.50 20.32 -40.13
CA ILE A 136 3.29 19.02 -39.46
C ILE A 136 4.55 18.62 -38.68
N GLN A 137 5.74 18.85 -39.26
CA GLN A 137 7.00 18.56 -38.58
C GLN A 137 7.17 19.41 -37.31
N LEU A 138 6.77 20.68 -37.33
CA LEU A 138 6.78 21.54 -36.15
C LEU A 138 5.83 21.01 -35.06
N PHE A 139 4.63 20.55 -35.42
CA PHE A 139 3.71 19.93 -34.46
C PHE A 139 4.27 18.64 -33.86
N ILE A 140 4.90 17.78 -34.67
CA ILE A 140 5.56 16.55 -34.21
C ILE A 140 6.66 16.91 -33.20
N ASN A 141 7.50 17.90 -33.50
CA ASN A 141 8.59 18.32 -32.62
C ASN A 141 8.08 18.87 -31.29
N SER A 142 7.03 19.73 -31.34
CA SER A 142 6.39 20.29 -30.15
C SER A 142 5.82 19.20 -29.24
N ILE A 143 5.05 18.27 -29.81
CA ILE A 143 4.42 17.20 -29.05
C ILE A 143 5.45 16.22 -28.50
N SER A 144 6.52 15.93 -29.27
CA SER A 144 7.63 15.10 -28.80
C SER A 144 8.31 15.71 -27.59
N PHE A 145 8.48 17.04 -27.57
CA PHE A 145 9.05 17.75 -26.43
C PHE A 145 8.11 17.69 -25.20
N GLU A 146 6.83 18.00 -25.38
CA GLU A 146 5.82 17.88 -24.30
C GLU A 146 5.76 16.47 -23.72
N LEU A 147 5.76 15.46 -24.59
CA LEU A 147 5.74 14.05 -24.22
C LEU A 147 6.98 13.65 -23.42
N LYS A 148 8.16 14.18 -23.77
CA LYS A 148 9.37 14.00 -22.97
C LYS A 148 9.22 14.60 -21.58
N GLU A 149 8.72 15.83 -21.47
CA GLU A 149 8.49 16.46 -20.16
C GLU A 149 7.49 15.67 -19.32
N TYR A 150 6.38 15.19 -19.90
CA TYR A 150 5.40 14.40 -19.17
C TYR A 150 5.99 13.06 -18.69
N LYS A 151 6.82 12.40 -19.51
CA LYS A 151 7.52 11.17 -19.11
C LYS A 151 8.51 11.42 -17.97
N GLU A 152 9.27 12.51 -18.00
CA GLU A 152 10.17 12.89 -16.91
C GLU A 152 9.39 13.19 -15.62
N LYS A 153 8.30 13.98 -15.71
CA LYS A 153 7.40 14.26 -14.57
C LYS A 153 6.79 12.97 -14.00
N TYR A 154 6.40 12.02 -14.86
CA TYR A 154 5.86 10.73 -14.46
C TYR A 154 6.90 9.88 -13.71
N VAL A 155 8.12 9.77 -14.22
CA VAL A 155 9.20 9.02 -13.55
C VAL A 155 9.52 9.63 -12.18
N ASN A 156 9.60 10.96 -12.10
CA ASN A 156 9.83 11.65 -10.82
C ASN A 156 8.72 11.37 -9.82
N ALA A 157 7.46 11.51 -10.23
CA ALA A 157 6.31 11.21 -9.37
C ALA A 157 6.28 9.74 -8.92
N MET A 158 6.68 8.80 -9.79
CA MET A 158 6.77 7.38 -9.45
C MET A 158 7.88 7.09 -8.44
N ASN A 159 9.02 7.79 -8.53
CA ASN A 159 10.09 7.67 -7.55
C ASN A 159 9.69 8.26 -6.20
N GLU A 160 8.99 9.40 -6.19
CA GLU A 160 8.40 9.99 -4.99
C GLU A 160 7.40 9.03 -4.33
N LEU A 161 6.54 8.39 -5.13
CA LEU A 161 5.58 7.39 -4.65
C LEU A 161 6.29 6.23 -3.95
N LYS A 162 7.32 5.65 -4.59
CA LYS A 162 8.09 4.53 -3.99
C LYS A 162 8.76 4.93 -2.68
N ALA A 163 9.29 6.15 -2.59
CA ALA A 163 9.89 6.64 -1.36
C ALA A 163 8.85 6.77 -0.24
N GLN A 164 7.67 7.32 -0.54
CA GLN A 164 6.57 7.43 0.42
C GLN A 164 6.00 6.07 0.84
N GLU A 165 5.85 5.13 -0.08
CA GLU A 165 5.40 3.77 0.23
C GLU A 165 6.36 3.06 1.20
N LYS A 166 7.67 3.24 1.02
CA LYS A 166 8.66 2.66 1.94
C LYS A 166 8.52 3.22 3.36
N VAL A 167 8.43 4.54 3.48
CA VAL A 167 8.23 5.20 4.79
C VAL A 167 6.91 4.77 5.42
N TYR A 168 5.85 4.65 4.63
CA TYR A 168 4.55 4.19 5.12
C TYR A 168 4.61 2.75 5.67
N ASN A 169 5.29 1.83 4.97
CA ASN A 169 5.46 0.47 5.44
C ASN A 169 6.22 0.42 6.77
N GLU A 170 7.33 1.17 6.90
CA GLU A 170 8.09 1.27 8.15
C GLU A 170 7.20 1.80 9.29
N THR A 171 6.35 2.80 9.04
CA THR A 171 5.42 3.32 10.06
C THR A 171 4.30 2.32 10.41
N GLN A 172 3.86 1.50 9.45
CA GLN A 172 2.86 0.46 9.69
C GLN A 172 3.45 -0.67 10.54
N ASP A 173 4.69 -1.08 10.28
CA ASP A 173 5.40 -2.07 11.09
C ASP A 173 5.49 -1.61 12.56
N CYS A 174 5.76 -0.32 12.80
CA CYS A 174 5.72 0.27 14.14
C CYS A 174 4.34 0.15 14.81
N TYR A 175 3.25 0.34 14.05
CA TYR A 175 1.89 0.18 14.58
C TYR A 175 1.56 -1.28 14.90
N GLU A 176 1.99 -2.23 14.08
CA GLU A 176 1.80 -3.66 14.35
C GLU A 176 2.55 -4.13 15.60
N VAL A 177 3.80 -3.67 15.77
CA VAL A 177 4.59 -3.89 16.99
C VAL A 177 3.87 -3.32 18.22
N TYR A 178 3.33 -2.12 18.11
CA TYR A 178 2.56 -1.49 19.18
C TYR A 178 1.30 -2.29 19.57
N VAL A 179 0.47 -2.69 18.59
CA VAL A 179 -0.77 -3.45 18.86
C VAL A 179 -0.44 -4.79 19.53
N ARG A 180 0.63 -5.45 19.09
CA ARG A 180 1.11 -6.69 19.71
C ARG A 180 1.54 -6.47 21.14
N GLN A 181 2.35 -5.45 21.41
CA GLN A 181 2.79 -5.11 22.76
C GLN A 181 1.59 -4.87 23.69
N ARG A 182 0.63 -4.04 23.27
CA ARG A 182 -0.59 -3.76 24.05
C ARG A 182 -1.41 -5.02 24.32
N GLY A 183 -1.54 -5.90 23.33
CA GLY A 183 -2.23 -7.18 23.48
C GLY A 183 -1.56 -8.08 24.52
N LEU A 184 -0.22 -8.17 24.46
CA LEU A 184 0.59 -8.91 25.43
C LEU A 184 0.50 -8.30 26.83
N GLU A 185 0.59 -6.97 26.97
CA GLU A 185 0.43 -6.28 28.26
C GLU A 185 -0.96 -6.51 28.86
N SER A 186 -2.02 -6.47 28.06
CA SER A 186 -3.37 -6.80 28.53
C SER A 186 -3.46 -8.26 28.99
N ALA A 187 -2.81 -9.19 28.28
CA ALA A 187 -2.77 -10.59 28.68
C ALA A 187 -2.00 -10.79 29.99
N ILE A 188 -0.84 -10.14 30.14
CA ILE A 188 -0.04 -10.12 31.37
C ILE A 188 -0.86 -9.57 32.54
N ASN A 189 -1.57 -8.45 32.35
CA ASN A 189 -2.44 -7.88 33.37
C ASN A 189 -3.54 -8.85 33.81
N ASN A 190 -4.22 -9.50 32.85
CA ASN A 190 -5.25 -10.49 33.15
C ASN A 190 -4.70 -11.71 33.89
N LEU A 191 -3.55 -12.24 33.46
CA LEU A 191 -2.87 -13.36 34.12
C LEU A 191 -2.41 -12.99 35.53
N ASN A 192 -1.91 -11.77 35.73
CA ASN A 192 -1.55 -11.25 37.06
C ASN A 192 -2.77 -11.16 38.00
N VAL A 193 -3.94 -10.74 37.48
CA VAL A 193 -5.19 -10.75 38.26
C VAL A 193 -5.60 -12.17 38.63
N GLN A 194 -5.51 -13.13 37.69
CA GLN A 194 -5.80 -14.54 37.96
C GLN A 194 -4.83 -15.14 38.98
N LEU A 195 -3.54 -14.84 38.86
CA LEU A 195 -2.50 -15.29 39.79
C LEU A 195 -2.79 -14.80 41.21
N ARG A 196 -3.08 -13.51 41.39
CA ARG A 196 -3.50 -12.95 42.69
C ARG A 196 -4.76 -13.64 43.23
N GLY A 197 -5.72 -13.95 42.35
CA GLY A 197 -6.93 -14.70 42.70
C GLY A 197 -6.61 -16.09 43.26
N PHE A 198 -5.72 -16.85 42.61
CA PHE A 198 -5.31 -18.17 43.09
C PHE A 198 -4.51 -18.12 44.39
N ILE A 199 -3.62 -17.13 44.55
CA ILE A 199 -2.88 -16.92 45.81
C ILE A 199 -3.88 -16.67 46.96
N ASN A 200 -4.85 -15.78 46.77
CA ASN A 200 -5.88 -15.51 47.78
C ASN A 200 -6.71 -16.75 48.14
N GLN A 201 -7.06 -17.58 47.15
CA GLN A 201 -7.80 -18.83 47.38
C GLN A 201 -6.96 -19.85 48.17
N GLN A 202 -5.65 -19.92 47.92
CA GLN A 202 -4.75 -20.77 48.71
C GLN A 202 -4.65 -20.30 50.17
N ASP A 203 -4.57 -18.98 50.40
CA ASP A 203 -4.55 -18.39 51.74
C ASP A 203 -5.84 -18.67 52.51
N GLN A 204 -7.00 -18.63 51.84
CA GLN A 204 -8.28 -19.03 52.43
C GLN A 204 -8.28 -20.51 52.82
N CYS A 205 -7.83 -21.40 51.92
CA CYS A 205 -7.69 -22.82 52.23
C CYS A 205 -6.75 -23.04 53.43
N GLU A 206 -5.66 -22.27 53.57
CA GLU A 206 -4.78 -22.35 54.73
C GLU A 206 -5.46 -21.92 56.04
N LYS A 207 -6.24 -20.84 56.00
CA LYS A 207 -7.01 -20.38 57.16
C LYS A 207 -8.02 -21.44 57.60
N GLU A 208 -8.78 -22.02 56.67
CA GLU A 208 -9.73 -23.09 56.95
C GLU A 208 -9.05 -24.34 57.52
N ILE A 209 -7.90 -24.75 56.96
CA ILE A 209 -7.11 -25.87 57.50
C ILE A 209 -6.65 -25.57 58.94
N LYS A 210 -6.21 -24.33 59.23
CA LYS A 210 -5.80 -23.91 60.59
C LYS A 210 -6.98 -23.96 61.56
N GLU A 211 -8.17 -23.54 61.14
CA GLU A 211 -9.39 -23.61 61.95
C GLU A 211 -9.85 -25.05 62.22
N ILE A 212 -9.86 -25.91 61.19
CA ILE A 212 -10.15 -27.34 61.35
C ILE A 212 -9.13 -27.99 62.30
N LYS A 213 -7.85 -27.63 62.22
CA LYS A 213 -6.84 -28.11 63.19
C LYS A 213 -7.12 -27.62 64.61
N LYS A 214 -7.52 -26.35 64.80
CA LYS A 214 -7.87 -25.80 66.13
C LYS A 214 -9.10 -26.47 66.72
N THR A 215 -10.16 -26.70 65.93
CA THR A 215 -11.36 -27.41 66.37
C THR A 215 -11.06 -28.87 66.73
N LEU A 216 -10.23 -29.55 65.93
CA LEU A 216 -9.77 -30.91 66.23
C LEU A 216 -8.97 -31.01 67.54
N ARG A 217 -8.17 -29.99 67.89
CA ARG A 217 -7.44 -29.94 69.18
C ARG A 217 -8.32 -29.66 70.40
N LYS A 218 -9.49 -29.04 70.19
CA LYS A 218 -10.47 -28.74 71.25
C LYS A 218 -11.41 -29.90 71.55
N LEU A 219 -11.45 -30.92 70.69
CA LEU A 219 -12.14 -32.17 71.00
C LEU A 219 -11.36 -32.87 72.12
N PRO A 220 -12.03 -33.31 73.21
CA PRO A 220 -11.35 -34.04 74.27
C PRO A 220 -10.73 -35.30 73.66
N ASN A 221 -9.42 -35.50 73.86
CA ASN A 221 -8.83 -36.82 73.64
C ASN A 221 -9.60 -37.79 74.54
N LYS A 222 -10.38 -38.72 73.96
CA LYS A 222 -10.83 -39.93 74.65
C LYS A 222 -9.61 -40.80 74.94
N LEU A 223 -8.83 -40.39 75.92
CA LEU A 223 -8.00 -41.24 76.75
C LEU A 223 -8.42 -40.90 78.18
N ASP A 224 -9.59 -41.41 78.57
CA ASP A 224 -9.92 -41.77 79.94
C ASP A 224 -11.24 -42.53 79.92
N ASN A 225 -11.11 -43.85 79.93
CA ASN A 225 -11.89 -44.72 80.79
C ASN A 225 -11.00 -45.92 81.10
N LYS A 226 -10.07 -45.72 82.04
CA LYS A 226 -9.71 -46.80 82.97
C LYS A 226 -10.96 -47.11 83.80
N ASN A 227 -11.25 -48.40 83.92
CA ASN A 227 -11.91 -49.05 85.05
C ASN A 227 -13.30 -48.55 85.46
N GLN A 228 -14.32 -49.35 85.18
CA GLN A 228 -15.41 -49.60 86.13
C GLN A 228 -16.09 -50.95 85.82
N ALA A 229 -16.08 -51.81 86.84
CA ALA A 229 -16.76 -53.10 87.03
C ALA A 229 -16.34 -54.29 86.16
#